data_AF-A0AAN8FLT2-F1
#
_entry.id   AF-A0AAN8FLT2-F1
#
_cell.length_a   1.000
_cell.length_b   1.000
_cell.length_c   1.000
_cell.angle_alpha   90.00
_cell.angle_beta   90.00
_cell.angle_gamma   90.00
#
_symmetry.space_group_name_H-M   'P 1'
#
loop_
_entity.id
_entity.type
_entity.pdbx_description
1 polymer ?
#
loop_
_entity_poly.entity_id
_entity_poly.type
_entity_poly.pdbx_seq_one_letter_code
_entity_poly.pdbx_strand_id
1 'polypeptide(L)'
;EIVGYRFLISAGFADILLLFNYGIWPGLTILLKSEIISKTSRHWLQLYLDWAWFSMVWHYAVVGWSRWSAIRSPHSFRSQSRRHSYAICACCYVIALMEVLATHFQPWYVTFYYEPSSYGMLAEDFALYLSGGQSTMFLVYHVAAIIPPLIFYA
;
A
#
# COMPACT_ATOMS: atom_id res chain seq x y z
N GLU A 1 15.33 -10.97 22.25
CA GLU A 1 14.72 -10.06 21.27
C GLU A 1 13.84 -10.89 20.33
N ILE A 2 12.61 -10.47 20.06
CA ILE A 2 11.64 -11.26 19.30
C ILE A 2 11.72 -10.85 17.83
N VAL A 3 12.25 -11.71 16.96
CA VAL A 3 12.46 -11.41 15.52
C VAL A 3 11.18 -10.95 14.83
N GLY A 4 10.04 -11.58 15.15
CA GLY A 4 8.73 -11.21 14.61
C GLY A 4 8.32 -9.76 14.89
N TYR A 5 8.74 -9.19 16.02
CA TYR A 5 8.39 -7.81 16.40
C TYR A 5 8.98 -6.78 15.42
N ARG A 6 10.12 -7.08 14.79
CA ARG A 6 10.75 -6.18 13.80
C ARG A 6 9.87 -5.97 12.57
N PHE A 7 9.19 -7.02 12.11
CA PHE A 7 8.25 -6.94 10.99
C PHE A 7 6.98 -6.18 11.37
N LEU A 8 6.48 -6.37 12.60
CA LEU A 8 5.33 -5.64 13.12
C LEU A 8 5.60 -4.14 13.28
N ILE A 9 6.80 -3.74 13.72
CA ILE A 9 7.19 -2.33 13.78
C ILE A 9 7.15 -1.72 12.38
N SER A 10 7.75 -2.39 11.38
CA SER A 10 7.78 -1.88 10.00
C SER A 10 6.38 -1.75 9.41
N ALA A 11 5.53 -2.77 9.62
CA ALA A 11 4.12 -2.73 9.21
C ALA A 11 3.36 -1.59 9.93
N GLY A 12 3.62 -1.38 11.22
CA GLY A 12 3.01 -0.29 11.99
C GLY A 12 3.37 1.10 11.46
N PHE A 13 4.60 1.31 10.97
CA PHE A 13 4.94 2.55 10.27
C PHE A 13 4.14 2.74 8.98
N ALA A 14 3.94 1.67 8.20
CA ALA A 14 3.10 1.71 7.01
C ALA A 14 1.63 2.00 7.35
N ASP A 15 1.08 1.40 8.42
CA ASP A 15 -0.28 1.67 8.89
C ASP A 15 -0.46 3.13 9.33
N ILE A 16 0.51 3.68 10.06
CA ILE A 16 0.50 5.10 10.45
C ILE A 16 0.50 5.99 9.19
N LEU A 17 1.32 5.66 8.19
CA LEU A 17 1.36 6.38 6.92
C LEU A 17 -0.01 6.36 6.23
N LEU A 18 -0.65 5.19 6.16
CA LEU A 18 -2.00 5.05 5.61
C LEU A 18 -3.06 5.80 6.41
N LEU A 19 -2.96 5.83 7.74
CA LEU A 19 -3.87 6.60 8.58
C LEU A 19 -3.81 8.10 8.25
N PHE A 20 -2.61 8.64 8.05
CA PHE A 20 -2.47 10.04 7.60
C PHE A 20 -3.05 10.23 6.21
N ASN A 21 -2.72 9.35 5.27
CA ASN A 21 -3.05 9.47 3.85
C ASN A 21 -4.53 9.27 3.52
N TYR A 22 -5.18 8.30 4.18
CA TYR A 22 -6.56 7.88 3.89
C TYR A 22 -7.54 8.13 5.04
N GLY A 23 -7.06 8.55 6.21
CA GLY A 23 -7.91 8.94 7.34
C GLY A 23 -7.89 10.45 7.58
N ILE A 24 -6.74 10.96 8.05
CA ILE A 24 -6.62 12.34 8.52
C ILE A 24 -6.76 13.33 7.37
N TRP A 25 -6.00 13.14 6.28
CA TRP A 25 -5.98 14.06 5.15
C TRP A 25 -7.34 14.22 4.45
N PRO A 26 -8.01 13.13 4.01
CA PRO A 26 -9.38 13.23 3.52
C PRO A 26 -10.37 13.79 4.55
N GLY A 27 -10.23 13.42 5.83
CA GLY A 27 -11.07 13.96 6.89
C GLY A 27 -11.01 15.48 6.97
N LEU A 28 -9.80 16.05 6.91
CA LEU A 28 -9.61 17.52 6.86
C LEU A 28 -10.20 18.12 5.59
N THR A 29 -9.97 17.50 4.44
CA THR A 29 -10.50 17.95 3.13
C THR A 29 -12.04 18.05 3.15
N ILE A 30 -12.70 17.03 3.72
CA ILE A 30 -14.17 16.96 3.85
C ILE A 30 -14.69 18.00 4.83
N LEU A 31 -14.05 18.14 6.00
CA LEU A 31 -14.47 19.07 7.06
C LEU A 31 -14.30 20.53 6.63
N LEU A 32 -13.23 20.85 5.92
CA LEU A 32 -12.94 22.20 5.43
C LEU A 32 -13.70 22.55 4.15
N LYS A 33 -14.41 21.59 3.54
CA LYS A 33 -15.14 21.75 2.26
C LYS A 33 -14.30 22.39 1.16
N SER A 34 -12.99 22.17 1.22
CA SER A 34 -12.01 22.79 0.34
C SER A 34 -11.09 21.71 -0.17
N GLU A 35 -10.87 21.71 -1.48
CA GLU A 35 -9.83 20.89 -2.07
C GLU A 35 -8.48 21.50 -1.70
N ILE A 36 -7.81 20.90 -0.71
CA ILE A 36 -6.50 21.35 -0.23
C ILE A 36 -5.42 21.15 -1.30
N ILE A 37 -5.61 20.18 -2.19
CA ILE A 37 -4.64 19.74 -3.20
C ILE A 37 -4.88 20.51 -4.50
N SER A 38 -3.83 21.05 -5.10
CA SER A 38 -3.94 21.69 -6.42
C SER A 38 -3.99 20.64 -7.53
N LYS A 39 -4.68 20.94 -8.64
CA LYS A 39 -4.79 20.03 -9.80
C LYS A 39 -3.44 19.52 -10.32
N THR A 40 -2.42 20.37 -10.35
CA THR A 40 -1.07 20.01 -10.81
C THR A 40 -0.31 19.11 -9.86
N SER A 41 -0.69 19.06 -8.57
CA SER A 41 -0.07 18.22 -7.56
C SER A 41 -0.75 16.86 -7.37
N ARG A 42 -1.96 16.67 -7.90
CA ARG A 42 -2.73 15.41 -7.80
C ARG A 42 -1.96 14.21 -8.32
N HIS A 43 -1.26 14.36 -9.45
CA HIS A 43 -0.44 13.30 -10.04
C HIS A 43 0.63 12.78 -9.06
N TRP A 44 1.44 13.69 -8.53
CA TRP A 44 2.51 13.36 -7.59
C TRP A 44 2.00 12.81 -6.27
N LEU A 45 0.88 13.37 -5.78
CA LEU A 45 0.25 12.87 -4.57
C LEU A 45 -0.27 11.45 -4.78
N GLN A 46 -0.95 11.18 -5.90
CA GLN A 46 -1.47 9.85 -6.19
C GLN A 46 -0.34 8.81 -6.28
N LEU A 47 0.79 9.16 -6.90
CA LEU A 47 1.97 8.29 -6.93
C LEU A 47 2.42 7.92 -5.50
N TYR A 48 2.48 8.90 -4.60
CA TYR A 48 2.83 8.68 -3.20
C TYR A 48 1.76 7.86 -2.44
N LEU A 49 0.47 8.12 -2.68
CA LEU A 49 -0.63 7.38 -2.06
C LEU A 49 -0.64 5.91 -2.47
N ASP A 50 -0.43 5.63 -3.74
CA ASP A 50 -0.31 4.27 -4.28
C ASP A 50 0.93 3.58 -3.70
N TRP A 51 2.08 4.28 -3.63
CA TRP A 51 3.30 3.73 -3.04
C TRP A 51 3.11 3.33 -1.59
N ALA A 52 2.48 4.18 -0.78
CA ALA A 52 2.17 3.88 0.61
C ALA A 52 1.25 2.65 0.72
N TRP A 53 0.24 2.57 -0.15
CA TRP A 53 -0.71 1.45 -0.20
C TRP A 53 -0.04 0.12 -0.58
N PHE A 54 0.67 0.07 -1.71
CA PHE A 54 1.37 -1.14 -2.15
C PHE A 54 2.44 -1.57 -1.14
N SER A 55 3.14 -0.62 -0.52
CA SER A 55 4.12 -0.93 0.52
C SER A 55 3.48 -1.68 1.68
N MET A 56 2.30 -1.26 2.11
CA MET A 56 1.57 -1.91 3.19
C MET A 56 1.05 -3.30 2.80
N VAL A 57 0.54 -3.46 1.58
CA VAL A 57 0.12 -4.76 1.04
C VAL A 57 1.26 -5.80 1.14
N TRP A 58 2.48 -5.42 0.75
CA TRP A 58 3.64 -6.30 0.89
C TRP A 58 4.02 -6.57 2.34
N HIS A 59 3.85 -5.60 3.24
CA HIS A 59 4.08 -5.81 4.67
C HIS A 59 3.10 -6.83 5.27
N TYR A 60 1.83 -6.88 4.82
CA TYR A 60 0.91 -7.92 5.27
C TYR A 60 1.39 -9.33 4.89
N ALA A 61 1.85 -9.52 3.65
CA ALA A 61 2.42 -10.79 3.22
C ALA A 61 3.65 -11.17 4.05
N VAL A 62 4.55 -10.22 4.31
CA VAL A 62 5.76 -10.44 5.13
C VAL A 62 5.40 -10.77 6.59
N VAL A 63 4.42 -10.09 7.18
CA VAL A 63 3.96 -10.40 8.55
C VAL A 63 3.36 -11.81 8.61
N GLY A 64 2.51 -12.19 7.65
CA GLY A 64 1.98 -13.55 7.54
C GLY A 64 3.09 -14.59 7.41
N TRP A 65 4.02 -14.38 6.49
CA TRP A 65 5.20 -15.23 6.31
C TRP A 65 6.03 -15.36 7.58
N SER A 66 6.24 -14.26 8.32
CA SER A 66 7.05 -14.27 9.54
C SER A 66 6.45 -15.16 10.63
N ARG A 67 5.11 -15.21 10.75
CA ARG A 67 4.40 -16.07 11.70
C ARG A 67 4.45 -17.53 11.26
N TRP A 68 4.24 -17.79 9.99
CA TRP A 68 4.36 -19.13 9.41
C TRP A 68 5.77 -19.70 9.58
N SER A 69 6.81 -18.89 9.31
CA SER A 69 8.22 -19.25 9.47
C SER A 69 8.58 -19.57 10.92
N ALA A 70 8.00 -18.83 11.87
CA ALA A 70 8.19 -19.09 13.30
C ALA A 70 7.64 -20.46 13.74
N ILE A 71 6.58 -20.98 13.10
CA ILE A 71 5.99 -22.29 13.40
C ILE A 71 6.74 -23.40 12.67
N ARG A 72 6.99 -23.24 11.36
CA ARG A 72 7.57 -24.30 10.52
C ARG A 72 9.06 -24.49 10.75
N SER A 73 9.81 -23.42 11.00
CA SER A 73 11.27 -23.42 11.11
C SER A 73 11.77 -22.55 12.27
N PRO A 74 11.40 -22.86 13.53
CA PRO A 74 11.63 -21.98 14.68
C PRO A 74 13.11 -21.70 14.96
N HIS A 75 13.99 -22.70 14.76
CA HIS A 75 15.42 -22.54 15.01
C HIS A 75 16.05 -21.53 14.04
N SER A 76 15.73 -21.64 12.74
CA SER A 76 16.22 -20.72 11.71
C SER A 76 15.65 -19.31 11.88
N PHE A 77 14.36 -19.21 12.20
CA PHE A 77 13.70 -17.92 12.40
C PHE A 77 14.30 -17.17 13.60
N ARG A 78 14.59 -17.88 14.69
CA ARG A 78 15.20 -17.30 15.88
C ARG A 78 16.64 -16.85 15.64
N SER A 79 17.40 -17.54 14.80
CA SER A 79 18.78 -17.17 14.44
C SER A 79 18.87 -16.09 13.37
N GLN A 80 17.75 -15.56 12.87
CA GLN A 80 17.76 -14.56 11.81
C GLN A 80 18.43 -13.26 12.24
N SER A 81 19.44 -12.84 11.46
CA SER A 81 20.15 -11.59 11.71
C SER A 81 19.26 -10.36 11.53
N ARG A 82 19.56 -9.29 12.28
CA ARG A 82 18.86 -8.00 12.18
C ARG A 82 18.89 -7.43 10.75
N ARG A 83 20.05 -7.50 10.10
CA ARG A 83 20.24 -7.00 8.73
C ARG A 83 19.30 -7.68 7.74
N HIS A 84 19.13 -9.00 7.87
CA HIS A 84 18.21 -9.74 7.00
C HIS A 84 16.75 -9.33 7.24
N SER A 85 16.32 -9.16 8.51
CA SER A 85 14.97 -8.67 8.80
C SER A 85 14.70 -7.29 8.19
N TYR A 86 15.62 -6.34 8.36
CA TYR A 86 15.47 -5.00 7.80
C TYR A 86 15.55 -4.97 6.28
N ALA A 87 16.38 -5.83 5.67
CA ALA A 87 16.42 -5.97 4.21
C ALA A 87 15.07 -6.43 3.66
N ILE A 88 14.43 -7.43 4.27
CA ILE A 88 13.10 -7.91 3.87
C ILE A 88 12.06 -6.78 3.98
N CYS A 89 12.05 -6.03 5.09
CA CYS A 89 11.14 -4.89 5.24
C CYS A 89 11.40 -3.80 4.18
N ALA A 90 12.67 -3.49 3.90
CA ALA A 90 13.05 -2.51 2.89
C ALA A 90 12.61 -2.95 1.48
N CYS A 91 12.69 -4.26 1.18
CA CYS A 91 12.23 -4.81 -0.08
C CYS A 91 10.74 -4.53 -0.34
N CYS A 92 9.88 -4.53 0.70
CA CYS A 92 8.47 -4.17 0.53
C CYS A 92 8.30 -2.78 -0.09
N TYR A 93 9.06 -1.78 0.40
CA TYR A 93 8.99 -0.41 -0.10
C TYR A 93 9.58 -0.27 -1.51
N VAL A 94 10.65 -1.03 -1.80
CA VAL A 94 11.30 -1.01 -3.13
C VAL A 94 10.42 -1.68 -4.18
N ILE A 95 9.82 -2.83 -3.87
CA ILE A 95 8.89 -3.52 -4.78
C ILE A 95 7.67 -2.65 -5.04
N ALA A 96 7.07 -2.07 -3.99
CA ALA A 96 5.96 -1.15 -4.14
C ALA A 96 6.32 0.05 -5.04
N LEU A 97 7.51 0.62 -4.88
CA LEU A 97 7.96 1.72 -5.73
C LEU A 97 8.10 1.28 -7.20
N MET A 98 8.67 0.11 -7.46
CA MET A 98 8.77 -0.43 -8.83
C MET A 98 7.38 -0.65 -9.45
N GLU A 99 6.44 -1.20 -8.70
CA GLU A 99 5.06 -1.43 -9.16
C GLU A 99 4.37 -0.12 -9.52
N VAL A 100 4.41 0.87 -8.62
CA VAL A 100 3.81 2.18 -8.86
C VAL A 100 4.42 2.84 -10.08
N LEU A 101 5.76 2.85 -10.20
CA LEU A 101 6.41 3.47 -11.37
C LEU A 101 6.04 2.73 -12.67
N ALA A 102 5.89 1.41 -12.63
CA ALA A 102 5.49 0.63 -13.79
C ALA A 102 4.04 0.93 -14.23
N THR A 103 3.14 1.22 -13.27
CA THR A 103 1.71 1.36 -13.55
C THR A 103 1.25 2.81 -13.71
N HIS A 104 1.85 3.73 -12.98
CA HIS A 104 1.40 5.13 -12.87
C HIS A 104 1.63 5.93 -14.17
N PHE A 105 2.68 5.59 -14.93
CA PHE A 105 3.00 6.27 -16.19
C PHE A 105 2.35 5.63 -17.43
N GLN A 106 1.42 4.70 -17.23
CA GLN A 106 0.72 4.06 -18.34
C GLN A 106 -0.36 4.98 -18.90
N PRO A 107 -0.65 4.93 -20.22
CA PRO A 107 -1.60 5.84 -20.88
C PRO A 107 -3.05 5.66 -20.42
N TRP A 108 -3.36 4.53 -19.78
CA TRP A 108 -4.67 4.21 -19.23
C TRP A 108 -4.82 4.58 -17.75
N TYR A 109 -3.77 5.12 -17.12
CA TYR A 109 -3.80 5.46 -15.70
C TYR A 109 -4.52 6.79 -15.48
N VAL A 110 -5.48 6.80 -14.56
CA VAL A 110 -6.28 7.94 -14.16
C VAL A 110 -5.94 8.34 -12.73
N THR A 111 -5.74 9.64 -12.53
CA THR A 111 -5.51 10.27 -11.24
C THR A 111 -6.81 10.38 -10.44
N PHE A 112 -6.72 10.16 -9.13
CA PHE A 112 -7.82 10.40 -8.22
C PHE A 112 -7.61 11.68 -7.42
N TYR A 113 -8.71 12.27 -6.98
CA TYR A 113 -8.69 13.42 -6.09
C TYR A 113 -9.83 13.34 -5.08
N TYR A 114 -9.65 13.97 -3.93
CA TYR A 114 -10.68 14.03 -2.90
C TYR A 114 -11.70 15.12 -3.23
N GLU A 115 -12.94 14.71 -3.45
CA GLU A 115 -14.05 15.62 -3.71
C GLU A 115 -14.81 15.89 -2.39
N PRO A 116 -14.75 17.10 -1.81
CA PRO A 116 -15.33 17.39 -0.49
C PRO A 116 -16.86 17.21 -0.42
N SER A 117 -17.54 17.30 -1.57
CA SER A 117 -18.98 17.11 -1.71
C SER A 117 -19.40 15.64 -1.78
N SER A 118 -18.52 14.77 -2.29
CA SER A 118 -18.81 13.34 -2.53
C SER A 118 -18.26 12.43 -1.43
N TYR A 119 -17.70 12.99 -0.35
CA TYR A 119 -17.16 12.27 0.81
C TYR A 119 -16.15 11.15 0.47
N GLY A 120 -15.44 11.28 -0.66
CA GLY A 120 -14.55 10.22 -1.16
C GLY A 120 -13.62 10.68 -2.28
N MET A 121 -12.82 9.74 -2.78
CA MET A 121 -11.97 9.94 -3.96
C MET A 121 -12.77 9.73 -5.24
N LEU A 122 -12.64 10.65 -6.20
CA LEU A 122 -13.19 10.53 -7.54
C LEU A 122 -12.06 10.43 -8.57
N ALA A 123 -12.30 9.65 -9.62
CA ALA A 123 -11.43 9.62 -10.78
C ALA A 123 -11.61 10.90 -11.61
N GLU A 124 -10.53 11.46 -12.14
CA GLU A 124 -10.63 12.61 -13.05
C GLU A 124 -11.36 12.27 -14.36
N ASP A 125 -11.18 11.04 -14.85
CA ASP A 125 -11.91 10.49 -16.00
C ASP A 125 -12.50 9.11 -15.64
N PHE A 126 -13.80 9.09 -15.33
CA PHE A 126 -14.51 7.87 -14.98
C PHE A 126 -14.63 6.89 -16.15
N ALA A 127 -14.78 7.37 -17.38
CA ALA A 127 -14.92 6.49 -18.54
C ALA A 127 -13.60 5.76 -18.78
N LEU A 128 -12.48 6.49 -18.77
CA LEU A 128 -11.15 5.92 -18.91
C LEU A 128 -10.77 4.98 -17.75
N TYR A 129 -11.16 5.30 -16.52
CA TYR A 129 -10.94 4.41 -15.37
C TYR A 129 -11.63 3.04 -15.55
N LEU A 130 -12.87 3.06 -16.04
CA LEU A 130 -13.67 1.84 -16.24
C LEU A 130 -13.21 1.03 -17.47
N SER A 131 -12.92 1.68 -18.60
CA SER A 131 -12.59 0.98 -19.85
C SER A 131 -11.10 0.85 -20.14
N GLY A 132 -10.25 1.69 -19.56
CA GLY A 132 -8.81 1.78 -19.84
C GLY A 132 -7.98 0.67 -19.19
N GLY A 133 -8.52 -0.01 -18.17
CA GLY A 133 -7.88 -1.15 -17.53
C GLY A 133 -7.33 -0.89 -16.13
N GLN A 134 -7.33 0.36 -15.65
CA GLN A 134 -6.91 0.67 -14.28
C GLN A 134 -7.82 0.01 -13.23
N SER A 135 -9.13 0.00 -13.44
CA SER A 135 -10.09 -0.69 -12.56
C SER A 135 -9.81 -2.20 -12.47
N THR A 136 -9.56 -2.86 -13.62
CA THR A 136 -9.16 -4.27 -13.68
C THR A 136 -7.83 -4.51 -12.99
N MET A 137 -6.85 -3.64 -13.20
CA MET A 137 -5.55 -3.70 -12.53
C MET A 137 -5.72 -3.66 -11.01
N PHE A 138 -6.47 -2.69 -10.48
CA PHE A 138 -6.73 -2.63 -9.04
C PHE A 138 -7.41 -3.91 -8.54
N LEU A 139 -8.43 -4.40 -9.22
CA LEU A 139 -9.12 -5.64 -8.82
C LEU A 139 -8.15 -6.82 -8.77
N VAL A 140 -7.31 -7.00 -9.79
CA VAL A 140 -6.31 -8.07 -9.86
C VAL A 140 -5.32 -7.95 -8.72
N TYR A 141 -4.80 -6.75 -8.43
CA TYR A 141 -3.87 -6.53 -7.32
C TYR A 141 -4.51 -6.80 -5.96
N HIS A 142 -5.76 -6.39 -5.74
CA HIS A 142 -6.47 -6.67 -4.49
C HIS A 142 -6.68 -8.17 -4.28
N VAL A 143 -7.06 -8.91 -5.33
CA VAL A 143 -7.21 -10.37 -5.25
C VAL A 143 -5.85 -11.03 -5.02
N ALA A 144 -4.81 -10.61 -5.75
CA ALA A 144 -3.46 -11.13 -5.59
C ALA A 144 -2.91 -10.88 -4.18
N ALA A 145 -3.19 -9.72 -3.58
CA ALA A 145 -2.78 -9.35 -2.23
C ALA A 145 -3.36 -10.26 -1.14
N ILE A 146 -4.55 -10.84 -1.37
CA ILE A 146 -5.23 -11.72 -0.40
C ILE A 146 -4.62 -13.13 -0.39
N ILE A 147 -4.04 -13.58 -1.50
CA ILE A 147 -3.53 -14.95 -1.65
C ILE A 147 -2.41 -15.29 -0.65
N PRO A 148 -1.34 -14.48 -0.49
CA PRO A 148 -0.26 -14.83 0.44
C PRO A 148 -0.71 -14.98 1.89
N PRO A 149 -1.52 -14.07 2.47
CA PRO A 149 -2.10 -14.29 3.79
C PRO A 149 -2.88 -15.60 3.89
N LEU A 150 -3.75 -15.92 2.92
CA LEU A 150 -4.50 -17.18 2.94
C LEU A 150 -3.58 -18.40 3.00
N ILE A 151 -2.49 -18.41 2.24
CA ILE A 151 -1.52 -19.50 2.23
C ILE A 151 -0.76 -19.60 3.57
N PHE A 152 -0.40 -18.48 4.18
CA PHE A 152 0.39 -18.47 5.42
C PHE A 152 -0.43 -18.77 6.68
N TYR A 153 -1.75 -18.54 6.63
CA TYR A 153 -2.67 -18.76 7.74
C TYR A 153 -3.56 -20.01 7.60
N ALA A 154 -3.50 -20.72 6.46
CA ALA A 154 -4.13 -22.03 6.28
C ALA A 154 -3.31 -23.15 6.94
#